data_AF-A4V7Z9-F1
#
_entry.id   AF-A4V7Z9-F1
#
_cell.length_a   1.000
_cell.length_b   1.000
_cell.length_c   1.000
_cell.angle_alpha   90.00
_cell.angle_beta   90.00
_cell.angle_gamma   90.00
#
_symmetry.space_group_name_H-M   'P 1'
#
loop_
_entity.id
_entity.type
_entity.pdbx_description
1 polymer ?
#
loop_
_entity_poly.entity_id
_entity_poly.type
_entity_poly.pdbx_seq_one_letter_code
_entity_poly.pdbx_strand_id
1 'polypeptide(L)'
;MQKGFTLLEIVIAIAIVAMLAAFILPGLLQNKEDAKYSTALTQLEKDFPSAITRQVSRTNTCSSTSITKALLLERGLPAKTVWNTDWSVAGVTSNTVTINYTLDSTDDKTAADMATALSSNNNVQSATASGNTQIAVAYRCN
;
A
#
# COMPACT_ATOMS: atom_id res chain seq x y z
N MET A 1 -39.82 -25.10 27.20
CA MET A 1 -38.80 -24.76 28.21
C MET A 1 -37.49 -24.54 27.48
N GLN A 2 -36.99 -23.31 27.48
CA GLN A 2 -35.76 -22.93 26.79
C GLN A 2 -34.59 -23.32 27.70
N LYS A 3 -33.88 -24.42 27.39
CA LYS A 3 -32.61 -24.75 28.06
C LYS A 3 -31.60 -23.66 27.67
N GLY A 4 -31.44 -22.66 28.54
CA GLY A 4 -30.35 -21.70 28.42
C GLY A 4 -29.01 -22.41 28.61
N PHE A 5 -27.99 -21.97 27.89
CA PHE A 5 -26.62 -22.41 28.10
C PHE A 5 -26.22 -22.21 29.56
N THR A 6 -25.58 -23.22 30.14
CA THR A 6 -25.05 -23.13 31.49
C THR A 6 -23.80 -22.25 31.51
N LEU A 7 -23.52 -21.61 32.65
CA LEU A 7 -22.31 -20.80 32.83
C LEU A 7 -21.03 -21.61 32.54
N LEU A 8 -21.03 -22.89 32.91
CA LEU A 8 -19.92 -23.82 32.66
C LEU A 8 -19.65 -24.02 31.16
N GLU A 9 -20.70 -24.20 30.35
CA GLU A 9 -20.56 -24.37 28.90
C GLU A 9 -19.94 -23.13 28.25
N ILE A 10 -20.31 -21.93 28.71
CA ILE A 10 -19.73 -20.68 28.20
C ILE A 10 -18.24 -20.57 28.56
N VAL A 11 -17.86 -20.94 29.79
CA VAL A 11 -16.45 -20.92 30.22
C VAL A 11 -15.59 -21.89 29.40
N ILE A 12 -16.09 -23.12 29.20
CA ILE A 12 -15.38 -24.12 28.39
C ILE A 12 -15.29 -23.67 26.93
N ALA A 13 -16.38 -23.13 26.36
CA ALA A 13 -16.38 -22.63 24.99
C ALA A 13 -15.37 -21.50 24.80
N ILE A 14 -15.32 -20.52 25.72
CA ILE A 14 -14.35 -19.42 25.68
C ILE A 14 -12.92 -19.96 25.80
N ALA A 15 -12.67 -20.93 26.68
CA ALA A 15 -11.34 -21.54 26.84
C ALA A 15 -10.86 -22.21 25.53
N ILE A 16 -11.74 -22.95 24.85
CA ILE A 16 -11.43 -23.58 23.56
C ILE A 16 -11.16 -22.52 22.48
N VAL A 17 -12.00 -21.48 22.39
CA VAL A 17 -11.82 -20.39 21.41
C VAL A 17 -10.51 -19.64 21.66
N ALA A 18 -10.17 -19.34 22.90
CA ALA A 18 -8.92 -18.66 23.25
C ALA A 18 -7.69 -19.49 22.87
N MET A 19 -7.73 -20.81 23.13
CA MET A 19 -6.67 -21.72 22.73
C MET A 19 -6.51 -21.78 21.21
N LEU A 20 -7.60 -21.91 20.45
CA LEU A 20 -7.56 -21.93 18.98
C LEU A 20 -7.04 -20.61 18.40
N ALA A 21 -7.50 -19.48 18.93
CA ALA A 21 -7.08 -18.16 18.50
C ALA A 21 -5.56 -17.97 18.66
N ALA A 22 -4.98 -18.45 19.77
CA ALA A 22 -3.55 -18.33 20.03
C ALA A 22 -2.68 -19.00 18.94
N PHE A 23 -3.14 -20.11 18.36
CA PHE A 23 -2.41 -20.80 17.28
C PHE A 23 -2.65 -20.19 15.90
N ILE A 24 -3.87 -19.69 15.63
CA ILE A 24 -4.26 -19.23 14.28
C ILE A 24 -3.85 -17.76 14.03
N LEU A 25 -3.94 -16.91 15.04
CA LEU A 25 -3.75 -15.46 14.90
C LEU A 25 -2.38 -15.06 14.31
N PRO A 26 -1.24 -15.65 14.71
CA PRO A 26 0.05 -15.25 14.16
C PRO A 26 0.12 -15.41 12.63
N GLY A 27 -0.34 -16.56 12.12
CA GLY A 27 -0.36 -16.82 10.67
C GLY A 27 -1.32 -15.91 9.92
N LEU A 28 -2.47 -15.57 10.52
CA LEU A 28 -3.41 -14.61 9.94
C LEU A 28 -2.79 -13.20 9.82
N LEU A 29 -2.09 -12.74 10.86
CA LEU A 29 -1.43 -11.43 10.85
C LEU A 29 -0.34 -11.36 9.77
N GLN A 30 0.47 -12.41 9.64
CA GLN A 30 1.48 -12.50 8.59
C GLN A 30 0.85 -12.48 7.18
N ASN A 31 -0.16 -13.33 6.94
CA ASN A 31 -0.86 -13.37 5.65
C ASN A 31 -1.50 -12.03 5.28
N LYS A 32 -1.97 -11.27 6.28
CA LYS A 32 -2.51 -9.93 6.07
C LYS A 32 -1.43 -8.95 5.61
N GLU A 33 -0.24 -8.99 6.21
CA GLU A 33 0.88 -8.14 5.77
C GLU A 33 1.39 -8.54 4.38
N ASP A 34 1.49 -9.83 4.07
CA ASP A 34 1.86 -10.30 2.73
C ASP A 34 0.86 -9.82 1.65
N ALA A 35 -0.43 -9.87 1.96
CA ALA A 35 -1.48 -9.38 1.08
C ALA A 35 -1.39 -7.85 0.87
N LYS A 36 -1.10 -7.08 1.93
CA LYS A 36 -0.85 -5.64 1.82
C LYS A 36 0.39 -5.36 0.98
N TYR A 37 1.50 -6.05 1.22
CA TYR A 37 2.73 -5.93 0.44
C TYR A 37 2.46 -6.14 -1.05
N SER A 38 1.81 -7.25 -1.41
CA SER A 38 1.47 -7.57 -2.81
C SER A 38 0.54 -6.53 -3.45
N THR A 39 -0.44 -6.04 -2.69
CA THR A 39 -1.36 -5.00 -3.16
C THR A 39 -0.64 -3.66 -3.34
N ALA A 40 0.21 -3.26 -2.40
CA ALA A 40 0.98 -2.01 -2.49
C ALA A 40 1.95 -2.05 -3.67
N LEU A 41 2.61 -3.18 -3.90
CA LEU A 41 3.48 -3.37 -5.06
C LEU A 41 2.67 -3.25 -6.36
N THR A 42 1.50 -3.88 -6.43
CA THR A 42 0.59 -3.74 -7.60
C THR A 42 0.19 -2.29 -7.83
N GLN A 43 -0.17 -1.55 -6.77
CA GLN A 43 -0.51 -0.14 -6.87
C GLN A 43 0.66 0.67 -7.45
N LEU A 44 1.86 0.50 -6.89
CA LEU A 44 3.04 1.25 -7.31
C LEU A 44 3.53 0.85 -8.71
N GLU A 45 3.45 -0.43 -9.09
CA GLU A 45 3.90 -0.89 -10.40
C GLU A 45 2.92 -0.58 -11.54
N LYS A 46 1.61 -0.49 -11.24
CA LYS A 46 0.57 -0.40 -12.26
C LYS A 46 -0.32 0.81 -12.09
N ASP A 47 -0.95 0.98 -10.94
CA ASP A 47 -2.00 1.99 -10.75
C ASP A 47 -1.41 3.42 -10.81
N PHE A 48 -0.35 3.68 -10.05
CA PHE A 48 0.34 4.97 -10.03
C PHE A 48 0.88 5.37 -11.42
N PRO A 49 1.70 4.56 -12.10
CA PRO A 49 2.18 4.92 -13.43
C PRO A 49 1.03 5.04 -14.43
N SER A 50 0.01 4.18 -14.39
CA SER A 50 -1.16 4.31 -15.27
C SER A 50 -1.92 5.62 -15.06
N ALA A 51 -2.12 6.05 -13.81
CA ALA A 51 -2.79 7.31 -13.49
C ALA A 51 -1.95 8.52 -13.97
N ILE A 52 -0.63 8.46 -13.80
CA ILE A 52 0.30 9.48 -14.28
C ILE A 52 0.26 9.55 -15.81
N THR A 53 0.44 8.44 -16.52
CA THR A 53 0.38 8.41 -18.00
C THR A 53 -0.96 8.92 -18.51
N ARG A 54 -2.09 8.47 -17.94
CA ARG A 54 -3.42 8.98 -18.32
C ARG A 54 -3.54 10.49 -18.12
N GLN A 55 -2.98 11.02 -17.04
CA GLN A 55 -3.03 12.44 -16.78
C GLN A 55 -2.17 13.22 -17.78
N VAL A 56 -0.93 12.76 -18.03
CA VAL A 56 -0.02 13.37 -19.01
C VAL A 56 -0.61 13.31 -20.42
N SER A 57 -1.24 12.21 -20.83
CA SER A 57 -1.90 12.10 -22.15
C SER A 57 -3.05 13.10 -22.33
N ARG A 58 -3.73 13.50 -21.24
CA ARG A 58 -4.81 14.49 -21.32
C ARG A 58 -4.31 15.92 -21.37
N THR A 59 -3.25 16.21 -20.62
CA THR A 59 -2.73 17.58 -20.49
C THR A 59 -1.61 17.87 -21.49
N ASN A 60 -1.04 16.85 -22.13
CA ASN A 60 0.18 16.93 -22.94
C ASN A 60 1.37 17.58 -22.20
N THR A 61 1.37 17.50 -20.86
CA THR A 61 2.44 18.09 -20.03
C THR A 61 2.60 17.33 -18.73
N CYS A 62 3.85 17.12 -18.31
CA CYS A 62 4.22 16.67 -16.98
C CYS A 62 4.79 17.84 -16.18
N SER A 63 3.95 18.45 -15.35
CA SER A 63 4.33 19.60 -14.53
C SER A 63 3.61 19.53 -13.18
N SER A 64 4.09 20.30 -12.21
CA SER A 64 3.47 20.39 -10.87
C SER A 64 2.03 20.92 -10.90
N THR A 65 1.62 21.59 -11.98
CA THR A 65 0.25 22.06 -12.17
C THR A 65 -0.66 21.02 -12.84
N SER A 66 -0.10 20.14 -13.68
CA SER A 66 -0.87 19.09 -14.37
C SER A 66 -0.91 17.77 -13.60
N ILE A 67 0.06 17.55 -12.70
CA ILE A 67 0.17 16.37 -11.86
C ILE A 67 0.07 16.78 -10.39
N THR A 68 -1.12 16.66 -9.83
CA THR A 68 -1.39 16.87 -8.40
C THR A 68 -2.07 15.65 -7.81
N LYS A 69 -2.00 15.48 -6.48
CA LYS A 69 -2.71 14.38 -5.80
C LYS A 69 -4.19 14.37 -6.18
N ALA A 70 -4.87 15.52 -6.13
CA ALA A 70 -6.29 15.62 -6.48
C ALA A 70 -6.58 15.10 -7.90
N LEU A 71 -5.79 15.52 -8.89
CA LEU A 71 -5.95 15.08 -10.28
C LEU A 71 -5.70 13.58 -10.42
N LEU A 72 -4.72 13.01 -9.73
CA LEU A 72 -4.44 11.57 -9.76
C LEU A 72 -5.53 10.74 -9.06
N LEU A 73 -6.17 11.27 -8.01
CA LEU A 73 -7.35 10.64 -7.41
C LEU A 73 -8.52 10.56 -8.40
N GLU A 74 -8.76 11.62 -9.17
CA GLU A 74 -9.75 11.60 -10.25
C GLU A 74 -9.38 10.64 -11.41
N ARG A 75 -8.14 10.13 -11.45
CA ARG A 75 -7.70 9.10 -12.42
C ARG A 75 -7.81 7.68 -11.86
N GLY A 76 -8.32 7.53 -10.65
CA GLY A 76 -8.63 6.24 -10.04
C GLY A 76 -7.65 5.78 -8.97
N LEU A 77 -6.71 6.62 -8.54
CA LEU A 77 -5.86 6.27 -7.39
C LEU A 77 -6.65 6.32 -6.08
N PRO A 78 -6.35 5.42 -5.13
CA PRO A 78 -6.96 5.45 -3.81
C PRO A 78 -6.47 6.66 -3.01
N ALA A 79 -7.32 7.21 -2.13
CA ALA A 79 -6.96 8.36 -1.28
C ALA A 79 -5.86 8.03 -0.25
N LYS A 80 -5.80 6.77 0.17
CA LYS A 80 -4.90 6.22 1.19
C LYS A 80 -4.16 5.00 0.65
N THR A 81 -3.06 4.66 1.29
CA THR A 81 -2.30 3.43 1.04
C THR A 81 -3.04 2.21 1.59
N VAL A 82 -2.53 1.00 1.32
CA VAL A 82 -3.04 -0.25 1.92
C VAL A 82 -2.90 -0.32 3.44
N TRP A 83 -2.03 0.53 4.00
CA TRP A 83 -1.82 0.71 5.44
C TRP A 83 -2.69 1.83 6.02
N ASN A 84 -3.64 2.37 5.25
CA ASN A 84 -4.50 3.48 5.66
C ASN A 84 -3.73 4.78 5.99
N THR A 85 -2.53 4.95 5.44
CA THR A 85 -1.71 6.14 5.59
C THR A 85 -1.81 7.06 4.36
N ASP A 86 -1.33 8.30 4.47
CA ASP A 86 -1.33 9.24 3.35
C ASP A 86 -0.11 9.09 2.45
N TRP A 87 -0.33 9.06 1.14
CA TRP A 87 0.71 9.28 0.14
C TRP A 87 0.64 10.72 -0.42
N SER A 88 1.73 11.19 -1.02
CA SER A 88 1.81 12.53 -1.62
C SER A 88 2.60 12.55 -2.93
N VAL A 89 2.37 13.58 -3.75
CA VAL A 89 3.25 13.94 -4.87
C VAL A 89 4.37 14.80 -4.28
N ALA A 90 5.57 14.24 -4.18
CA ALA A 90 6.72 14.88 -3.53
C ALA A 90 7.46 15.84 -4.47
N GLY A 91 7.42 15.57 -5.77
CA GLY A 91 8.04 16.43 -6.78
C GLY A 91 7.59 16.06 -8.18
N VAL A 92 7.54 17.05 -9.06
CA VAL A 92 7.26 16.84 -10.49
C VAL A 92 8.30 17.63 -11.28
N THR A 93 8.98 16.94 -12.18
CA THR A 93 9.87 17.53 -13.19
C THR A 93 9.25 17.36 -14.57
N SER A 94 9.93 17.81 -15.62
CA SER A 94 9.47 17.61 -17.00
C SER A 94 9.33 16.14 -17.40
N ASN A 95 10.09 15.24 -16.78
CA ASN A 95 10.19 13.84 -17.19
C ASN A 95 9.85 12.83 -16.09
N THR A 96 9.73 13.28 -14.83
CA THR A 96 9.46 12.40 -13.70
C THR A 96 8.46 12.97 -12.70
N VAL A 97 7.70 12.07 -12.07
CA VAL A 97 6.81 12.34 -10.94
C VAL A 97 7.27 11.49 -9.76
N THR A 98 7.67 12.13 -8.67
CA THR A 98 8.04 11.44 -7.43
C THR A 98 6.83 11.35 -6.51
N ILE A 99 6.47 10.13 -6.13
CA ILE A 99 5.41 9.82 -5.17
C ILE A 99 6.06 9.33 -3.88
N ASN A 100 5.68 9.94 -2.76
CA ASN A 100 6.00 9.41 -1.44
C ASN A 100 4.85 8.52 -0.99
N TYR A 101 5.09 7.21 -0.96
CA TYR A 101 4.16 6.19 -0.49
C TYR A 101 4.54 5.80 0.94
N THR A 102 3.69 6.10 1.91
CA THR A 102 3.94 5.80 3.32
C THR A 102 3.42 4.41 3.69
N LEU A 103 4.03 3.82 4.70
CA LEU A 103 3.76 2.45 5.14
C LEU A 103 3.68 2.41 6.66
N ASP A 104 2.84 1.50 7.16
CA ASP A 104 2.74 1.13 8.57
C ASP A 104 2.77 -0.40 8.67
N SER A 105 3.82 -0.98 8.07
CA SER A 105 4.02 -2.43 8.03
C SER A 105 4.64 -2.90 9.34
N THR A 106 4.17 -4.05 9.83
CA THR A 106 4.82 -4.72 10.97
C THR A 106 6.06 -5.52 10.56
N ASP A 107 6.28 -5.72 9.26
CA ASP A 107 7.51 -6.30 8.72
C ASP A 107 8.53 -5.18 8.41
N ASP A 108 9.69 -5.26 9.05
CA ASP A 108 10.77 -4.26 9.01
C ASP A 108 11.50 -4.15 7.65
N LYS A 109 11.28 -5.10 6.74
CA LYS A 109 11.91 -5.14 5.40
C LYS A 109 11.00 -4.69 4.28
N THR A 110 9.71 -4.50 4.54
CA THR A 110 8.70 -4.15 3.53
C THR A 110 9.18 -3.03 2.60
N ALA A 111 9.69 -1.92 3.15
CA ALA A 111 10.12 -0.78 2.35
C ALA A 111 11.32 -1.10 1.44
N ALA A 112 12.30 -1.83 1.98
CA ALA A 112 13.53 -2.18 1.28
C ALA A 112 13.26 -3.20 0.14
N ASP A 113 12.41 -4.19 0.41
CA ASP A 113 12.03 -5.21 -0.56
C ASP A 113 11.22 -4.62 -1.71
N MET A 114 10.25 -3.75 -1.39
CA MET A 114 9.50 -3.00 -2.41
C MET A 114 10.40 -2.08 -3.23
N ALA A 115 11.35 -1.37 -2.62
CA ALA A 115 12.30 -0.53 -3.37
C ALA A 115 13.16 -1.36 -4.35
N THR A 116 13.57 -2.56 -3.92
CA THR A 116 14.30 -3.51 -4.77
C THR A 116 13.44 -3.98 -5.94
N ALA A 117 12.21 -4.40 -5.68
CA ALA A 117 11.27 -4.86 -6.70
C ALA A 117 10.96 -3.77 -7.73
N LEU A 118 10.61 -2.56 -7.26
CA LEU A 118 10.23 -1.44 -8.12
C LEU A 118 11.38 -0.93 -9.00
N SER A 119 12.62 -1.06 -8.54
CA SER A 119 13.80 -0.64 -9.32
C SER A 119 14.00 -1.46 -10.60
N SER A 120 13.33 -2.61 -10.73
CA SER A 120 13.34 -3.44 -11.95
C SER A 120 12.25 -3.06 -12.97
N ASN A 121 11.35 -2.12 -12.64
CA ASN A 121 10.21 -1.75 -13.47
C ASN A 121 10.56 -0.59 -14.45
N ASN A 122 10.24 -0.77 -15.74
CA ASN A 122 10.53 0.21 -16.79
C ASN A 122 9.82 1.57 -16.61
N ASN A 123 8.70 1.63 -15.89
CA ASN A 123 8.00 2.88 -15.61
C ASN A 123 8.61 3.64 -14.41
N VAL A 124 9.48 2.99 -13.65
CA VAL A 124 10.12 3.53 -12.45
C VAL A 124 11.55 3.96 -12.79
N GLN A 125 11.84 5.24 -12.59
CA GLN A 125 13.18 5.80 -12.71
C GLN A 125 14.04 5.49 -11.49
N SER A 126 13.45 5.54 -10.29
CA SER A 126 14.08 5.16 -9.04
C SER A 126 13.04 4.84 -7.98
N ALA A 127 13.39 3.97 -7.04
CA ALA A 127 12.63 3.72 -5.81
C ALA A 127 13.60 3.72 -4.63
N THR A 128 13.35 4.56 -3.63
CA THR A 128 14.21 4.68 -2.44
C THR A 128 13.40 4.56 -1.17
N ALA A 129 13.79 3.63 -0.30
CA ALA A 129 13.23 3.49 1.03
C ALA A 129 13.81 4.55 1.97
N SER A 130 12.97 5.13 2.82
CA SER A 130 13.38 5.97 3.95
C SER A 130 13.00 5.25 5.24
N GLY A 131 13.95 4.47 5.76
CA GLY A 131 13.65 3.49 6.80
C GLY A 131 12.55 2.52 6.34
N ASN A 132 11.70 2.08 7.27
CA ASN A 132 10.53 1.24 6.99
C ASN A 132 9.20 1.98 7.14
N THR A 133 9.18 3.28 6.85
CA THR A 133 7.97 4.12 6.99
C THR A 133 7.54 4.78 5.68
N GLN A 134 8.42 4.81 4.68
CA GLN A 134 8.13 5.42 3.39
C GLN A 134 9.02 4.86 2.27
N ILE A 135 8.47 4.83 1.07
CA ILE A 135 9.21 4.69 -0.19
C ILE A 135 8.92 5.91 -1.06
N ALA A 136 9.96 6.55 -1.57
CA ALA A 136 9.85 7.55 -2.62
C ALA A 136 10.07 6.88 -3.98
N VAL A 137 9.04 6.87 -4.84
CA VAL A 137 9.09 6.26 -6.17
C VAL A 137 8.99 7.35 -7.22
N ALA A 138 10.03 7.49 -8.04
CA ALA A 138 10.05 8.39 -9.18
C ALA A 138 9.58 7.64 -10.43
N TYR A 139 8.39 7.97 -10.92
CA TYR A 139 7.85 7.45 -12.17
C TYR A 139 8.28 8.32 -13.34
N ARG A 140 8.46 7.71 -14.50
CA ARG A 140 8.65 8.46 -15.75
C ARG A 140 7.29 8.94 -16.29
N CYS A 141 7.27 10.11 -16.94
CA CYS A 141 6.04 10.70 -17.49
C CYS A 141 5.71 10.26 -18.93
N ASN A 142 6.52 9.38 -19.53
CA ASN A 142 6.44 8.98 -20.93
C ASN A 142 5.47 7.81 -21.19
#